data_AF-A0A919AQA1-F1
#
_entry.id   AF-A0A919AQA1-F1
#
_cell.length_a   1.000
_cell.length_b   1.000
_cell.length_c   1.000
_cell.angle_alpha   90.00
_cell.angle_beta   90.00
_cell.angle_gamma   90.00
#
_symmetry.space_group_name_H-M   'P 1'
#
loop_
_entity.id
_entity.type
_entity.pdbx_description
1 polymer ?
#
loop_
_entity_poly.entity_id
_entity_poly.type
_entity_poly.pdbx_seq_one_letter_code
_entity_poly.pdbx_strand_id
1 'polypeptide(L)'
;MKDAFLDAQDRFGMDINLALLFLYLDQHNKHLTGDTIKELYSLSHHWQSVHLAPLRQRRRSAQGTADYDDLKAQELRLEKQEQKALVAACKPCDGSGRLAAEYLKSLALPQTLQAKLLKLKSQD
;
A
#
# COMPACT_ATOMS: atom_id res chain seq x y z
N MET A 1 -5.02 -14.17 1.89
CA MET A 1 -3.91 -13.23 1.65
C MET A 1 -4.46 -11.89 1.14
N LYS A 2 -5.10 -11.90 -0.02
CA LYS A 2 -5.77 -10.76 -0.65
C LYS A 2 -6.79 -10.07 0.28
N ASP A 3 -7.60 -10.83 0.99
CA ASP A 3 -8.74 -10.29 1.74
C ASP A 3 -8.35 -9.38 2.91
N ALA A 4 -7.21 -9.63 3.56
CA ALA A 4 -6.74 -8.77 4.66
C ALA A 4 -6.21 -7.42 4.15
N PHE A 5 -5.54 -7.40 2.99
CA PHE A 5 -5.10 -6.17 2.34
C PHE A 5 -6.28 -5.37 1.80
N LEU A 6 -7.25 -6.06 1.20
CA LEU A 6 -8.47 -5.42 0.71
C LEU A 6 -9.31 -4.84 1.85
N ASP A 7 -9.50 -5.58 2.96
CA ASP A 7 -10.21 -5.07 4.13
C ASP A 7 -9.51 -3.84 4.72
N ALA A 8 -8.18 -3.86 4.79
CA ALA A 8 -7.38 -2.73 5.26
C ALA A 8 -7.48 -1.51 4.32
N GLN A 9 -7.47 -1.72 3.00
CA GLN A 9 -7.65 -0.67 2.01
C GLN A 9 -9.05 -0.07 2.06
N ASP A 10 -10.08 -0.91 2.06
CA ASP A 10 -11.48 -0.47 2.00
C ASP A 10 -11.92 0.28 3.25
N ARG A 11 -11.46 -0.15 4.43
CA ARG A 11 -11.89 0.39 5.73
C ARG A 11 -10.97 1.46 6.31
N PHE A 12 -9.68 1.40 5.99
CA PHE A 12 -8.67 2.27 6.60
C PHE A 12 -7.87 3.06 5.56
N GLY A 13 -8.18 2.93 4.27
CA GLY A 13 -7.49 3.66 3.21
C GLY A 13 -6.02 3.25 3.06
N MET A 14 -5.65 2.05 3.51
CA MET A 14 -4.28 1.55 3.40
C MET A 14 -3.81 1.55 1.94
N ASP A 15 -2.62 2.10 1.72
CA ASP A 15 -1.91 1.96 0.45
C ASP A 15 -1.29 0.57 0.39
N ILE A 16 -1.91 -0.30 -0.40
CA ILE A 16 -1.45 -1.67 -0.62
C ILE A 16 -0.06 -1.69 -1.29
N ASN A 17 0.21 -0.78 -2.24
CA ASN A 17 1.47 -0.75 -2.99
C ASN A 17 2.64 -0.42 -2.07
N LEU A 18 2.46 0.57 -1.19
CA LEU A 18 3.45 0.91 -0.18
C LEU A 18 3.65 -0.22 0.84
N ALA A 19 2.55 -0.83 1.31
CA ALA A 19 2.62 -1.97 2.23
C ALA A 19 3.42 -3.14 1.64
N LEU A 20 3.16 -3.49 0.38
CA LEU A 20 3.84 -4.55 -0.34
C LEU A 20 5.32 -4.23 -0.58
N LEU A 21 5.64 -2.98 -0.93
CA LEU A 21 7.03 -2.55 -1.07
C LEU A 21 7.80 -2.71 0.26
N PHE A 22 7.22 -2.27 1.37
CA PHE A 22 7.86 -2.41 2.68
C PHE A 22 8.02 -3.87 3.09
N LEU A 23 7.04 -4.73 2.84
CA LEU A 23 7.16 -6.17 3.10
C LEU A 23 8.28 -6.80 2.28
N TYR A 24 8.39 -6.46 0.99
CA TYR A 24 9.45 -6.93 0.11
C TYR A 24 10.83 -6.52 0.64
N LEU A 25 11.04 -5.25 0.98
CA LEU A 25 12.31 -4.77 1.54
C LEU A 25 12.67 -5.51 2.84
N ASP A 26 11.68 -5.71 3.69
CA ASP A 26 11.78 -6.42 4.96
C ASP A 26 12.16 -7.90 4.81
N GLN A 27 11.74 -8.57 3.72
CA GLN A 27 12.11 -9.96 3.38
C GLN A 27 13.54 -10.06 2.84
N HIS A 28 13.99 -9.02 2.15
CA HIS A 28 15.32 -8.96 1.54
C HIS A 28 16.39 -8.33 2.45
N ASN A 29 16.11 -8.15 3.74
CA ASN A 29 17.00 -7.50 4.71
C ASN A 29 17.51 -6.15 4.17
N LYS A 30 16.57 -5.35 3.63
CA LYS A 30 16.81 -3.98 3.21
C LYS A 30 16.25 -3.00 4.24
N HIS A 31 16.91 -1.85 4.30
CA HIS A 31 16.53 -0.71 5.13
C HIS A 31 16.38 0.55 4.26
N LEU A 32 15.71 1.57 4.80
CA LEU A 32 15.53 2.87 4.17
C LEU A 32 15.93 3.97 5.14
N THR A 33 16.56 5.03 4.62
CA THR A 33 16.84 6.20 5.43
C THR A 33 15.55 6.93 5.81
N GLY A 34 15.58 7.71 6.89
CA GLY A 34 14.43 8.51 7.30
C GLY A 34 13.93 9.46 6.21
N ASP A 35 14.83 9.97 5.37
CA ASP A 35 14.46 10.87 4.27
C ASP A 35 13.79 10.11 3.11
N THR A 36 14.27 8.92 2.76
CA THR A 36 13.59 8.06 1.77
C THR A 36 12.22 7.61 2.27
N ILE A 37 12.08 7.30 3.56
CA ILE A 37 10.78 6.97 4.16
C ILE A 37 9.80 8.15 4.03
N LYS A 38 10.24 9.37 4.34
CA LYS A 38 9.41 10.59 4.20
C LYS A 38 9.02 10.85 2.75
N GLU A 39 9.95 10.63 1.80
CA GLU A 39 9.71 10.76 0.36
C GLU A 39 8.62 9.78 -0.10
N LEU A 40 8.72 8.50 0.28
CA LEU A 40 7.72 7.48 -0.04
C LEU A 40 6.36 7.78 0.57
N TYR A 41 6.30 8.23 1.83
CA TYR A 41 5.04 8.62 2.45
C TYR A 41 4.39 9.83 1.77
N SER A 42 5.17 10.83 1.39
CA SER A 42 4.67 11.99 0.66
C SER A 42 4.12 11.60 -0.71
N LEU A 43 4.83 10.73 -1.42
CA LEU A 43 4.43 10.23 -2.73
C LEU A 43 3.14 9.40 -2.63
N SER A 44 3.08 8.45 -1.70
CA SER A 44 1.88 7.66 -1.42
C SER A 44 0.69 8.57 -1.06
N HIS A 45 0.88 9.52 -0.13
CA HIS A 45 -0.19 10.44 0.25
C HIS A 45 -0.73 11.25 -0.95
N HIS A 46 0.15 11.72 -1.83
CA HIS A 46 -0.24 12.41 -3.05
C HIS A 46 -1.07 11.52 -3.98
N TRP A 47 -0.60 10.32 -4.31
CA TRP A 47 -1.34 9.38 -5.16
C TRP A 47 -2.69 8.98 -4.57
N GLN A 48 -2.71 8.66 -3.27
CA GLN A 48 -3.93 8.26 -2.56
C GLN A 48 -4.95 9.41 -2.53
N SER A 49 -4.55 10.63 -2.18
CA SER A 49 -5.48 11.75 -2.02
C SER A 49 -5.96 12.35 -3.35
N VAL A 50 -5.08 12.46 -4.35
CA VAL A 50 -5.38 13.17 -5.61
C VAL A 50 -6.00 12.24 -6.65
N HIS A 51 -5.58 10.97 -6.70
CA HIS A 51 -5.95 10.07 -7.79
C HIS A 51 -6.82 8.89 -7.32
N LEU A 52 -6.35 8.11 -6.35
CA LEU A 52 -6.96 6.81 -6.03
C LEU A 52 -8.22 6.95 -5.17
N ALA A 53 -8.22 7.77 -4.11
CA ALA A 53 -9.40 7.91 -3.24
C ALA A 53 -10.62 8.46 -4.00
N PRO A 54 -10.51 9.50 -4.84
CA PRO A 54 -11.64 9.95 -5.66
C PRO A 54 -12.15 8.86 -6.61
N LEU A 55 -11.25 8.10 -7.23
CA LEU A 55 -11.64 7.03 -8.14
C LEU A 55 -12.31 5.85 -7.42
N ARG A 56 -11.80 5.46 -6.24
CA ARG A 56 -12.41 4.44 -5.38
C ARG A 56 -13.80 4.85 -4.92
N GLN A 57 -14.01 6.13 -4.59
CA GLN A 57 -15.34 6.65 -4.27
C GLN A 57 -16.29 6.50 -5.47
N ARG A 58 -15.87 6.93 -6.67
CA ARG A 58 -16.67 6.77 -7.90
C ARG A 58 -16.99 5.31 -8.20
N ARG A 59 -16.00 4.41 -8.07
CA ARG A 59 -16.21 2.96 -8.26
C ARG A 59 -17.22 2.40 -7.28
N ARG A 60 -17.14 2.78 -5.99
CA ARG A 60 -18.12 2.36 -4.98
C ARG A 60 -19.53 2.83 -5.32
N SER A 61 -19.68 4.06 -5.81
CA SER A 61 -20.99 4.58 -6.26
C SER A 61 -21.51 3.92 -7.54
N ALA A 62 -20.64 3.36 -8.37
CA ALA A 62 -20.99 2.64 -9.60
C ALA A 62 -21.24 1.14 -9.38
N GLN A 63 -21.27 0.65 -8.14
CA GLN A 63 -21.45 -0.78 -7.88
C GLN A 63 -22.78 -1.29 -8.45
N GLY A 64 -22.71 -2.35 -9.26
CA GLY A 64 -23.88 -2.92 -9.95
C GLY A 64 -24.27 -2.20 -11.24
N THR A 65 -23.54 -1.17 -11.66
CA THR A 65 -23.71 -0.53 -12.97
C THR A 65 -22.68 -1.04 -13.97
N ALA A 66 -22.89 -0.74 -15.25
CA ALA A 66 -21.96 -1.09 -16.33
C ALA A 66 -20.58 -0.41 -16.18
N ASP A 67 -20.51 0.74 -15.49
CA ASP A 67 -19.28 1.52 -15.36
C ASP A 67 -18.31 0.96 -14.30
N TYR A 68 -18.76 0.00 -13.47
CA TYR A 68 -17.97 -0.52 -12.36
C TYR A 68 -16.63 -1.12 -12.82
N ASP A 69 -16.67 -1.97 -13.84
CA ASP A 69 -15.49 -2.69 -14.31
C ASP A 69 -14.49 -1.75 -15.00
N ASP A 70 -14.97 -0.72 -15.70
CA ASP A 70 -14.13 0.29 -16.32
C ASP A 70 -13.42 1.15 -15.26
N LEU A 71 -14.12 1.56 -14.21
CA LEU A 71 -13.54 2.30 -13.08
C LEU A 71 -12.52 1.44 -12.32
N LYS A 72 -12.80 0.14 -12.15
CA LYS A 72 -11.85 -0.82 -11.56
C LYS A 72 -10.59 -0.98 -12.41
N ALA A 73 -10.73 -1.07 -13.74
CA ALA A 73 -9.59 -1.12 -14.65
C ALA A 73 -8.75 0.16 -14.61
N GLN A 74 -9.39 1.33 -14.49
CA GLN A 74 -8.71 2.61 -14.29
C GLN A 74 -7.93 2.64 -12.97
N GLU A 75 -8.54 2.15 -11.88
CA GLU A 75 -7.88 2.09 -10.56
C GLU A 75 -6.63 1.24 -10.62
N LEU A 76 -6.72 0.04 -11.18
CA LEU A 76 -5.57 -0.86 -11.35
C LEU A 76 -4.45 -0.25 -12.21
N ARG A 77 -4.78 0.60 -13.19
CA ARG A 77 -3.76 1.32 -13.99
C ARG A 77 -3.05 2.38 -13.16
N LEU A 78 -3.78 3.13 -12.34
CA LEU A 78 -3.20 4.14 -11.45
C LEU A 78 -2.36 3.50 -10.35
N GLU A 79 -2.82 2.40 -9.74
CA GLU A 79 -2.03 1.66 -8.75
C GLU A 79 -0.70 1.15 -9.35
N LYS A 80 -0.71 0.70 -10.61
CA LYS A 80 0.54 0.34 -11.31
C LYS A 80 1.48 1.53 -11.52
N GLN A 81 0.94 2.74 -11.73
CA GLN A 81 1.75 3.94 -11.89
C GLN A 81 2.33 4.40 -10.54
N GLU A 82 1.52 4.39 -9.48
CA GLU A 82 1.96 4.61 -8.10
C GLU A 82 3.08 3.65 -7.71
N GLN A 83 2.90 2.34 -7.92
CA GLN A 83 3.92 1.34 -7.61
C GLN A 83 5.25 1.62 -8.35
N LYS A 84 5.19 2.01 -9.62
CA LYS A 84 6.40 2.39 -10.38
C LYS A 84 7.08 3.61 -9.79
N ALA A 85 6.31 4.62 -9.39
CA ALA A 85 6.83 5.83 -8.78
C ALA A 85 7.48 5.53 -7.41
N LEU A 86 6.82 4.71 -6.59
CA LEU A 86 7.37 4.25 -5.30
C LEU A 86 8.68 3.49 -5.47
N VAL A 87 8.74 2.55 -6.41
CA VAL A 87 9.98 1.80 -6.71
C VAL A 87 11.09 2.73 -7.20
N ALA A 88 10.78 3.72 -8.05
CA ALA A 88 11.77 4.68 -8.55
C ALA A 88 12.32 5.59 -7.45
N ALA A 89 11.49 5.98 -6.48
CA ALA A 89 11.91 6.78 -5.32
C ALA A 89 12.62 5.96 -4.24
N CYS A 90 12.43 4.63 -4.24
CA CYS A 90 13.00 3.73 -3.25
C CYS A 90 14.52 3.60 -3.42
N LYS A 91 15.27 3.99 -2.39
CA LYS A 91 16.73 3.92 -2.32
C LYS A 91 17.15 3.00 -1.16
N PRO A 92 17.07 1.67 -1.34
CA PRO A 92 17.34 0.73 -0.26
C PRO A 92 18.83 0.65 0.04
N CYS A 93 19.17 0.51 1.32
CA CYS A 93 20.49 0.10 1.79
C CYS A 93 20.42 -1.26 2.49
N ASP A 94 21.57 -1.90 2.67
CA ASP A 94 21.64 -3.17 3.40
C ASP A 94 21.37 -2.95 4.89
N GLY A 95 20.50 -3.78 5.47
CA GLY A 95 20.17 -3.72 6.89
C GLY A 95 18.83 -4.36 7.20
N SER A 96 18.68 -4.91 8.40
CA SER A 96 17.42 -5.51 8.84
C SER A 96 16.45 -4.45 9.37
N GLY A 97 15.48 -4.05 8.54
CA GLY A 97 14.38 -3.16 8.92
C GLY A 97 13.13 -3.89 9.45
N ARG A 98 12.19 -3.10 9.97
CA ARG A 98 10.80 -3.51 10.27
C ARG A 98 9.81 -2.55 9.62
N LEU A 99 10.09 -2.16 8.37
CA LEU A 99 9.38 -1.09 7.65
C LEU A 99 7.88 -1.37 7.58
N ALA A 100 7.50 -2.61 7.27
CA ALA A 100 6.09 -2.99 7.18
C ALA A 100 5.39 -2.89 8.54
N ALA A 101 6.05 -3.31 9.62
CA ALA A 101 5.47 -3.24 10.97
C ALA A 101 5.33 -1.79 11.45
N GLU A 102 6.29 -0.93 11.13
CA GLU A 102 6.23 0.50 11.45
C GLU A 102 5.11 1.20 10.68
N TYR A 103 4.96 0.91 9.39
CA TYR A 103 3.87 1.43 8.58
C TYR A 103 2.49 0.99 9.06
N LEU A 104 2.31 -0.31 9.33
CA LEU A 104 1.01 -0.81 9.79
C LEU A 104 0.61 -0.23 11.16
N LYS A 105 1.60 0.07 12.01
CA LYS A 105 1.37 0.79 13.28
C LYS A 105 0.93 2.23 13.04
N SER A 106 1.46 2.93 12.04
CA SER A 106 1.09 4.33 11.77
C SER A 106 -0.34 4.48 11.26
N LEU A 107 -0.92 3.42 10.69
CA LEU A 107 -2.30 3.41 10.17
C LEU A 107 -3.38 3.18 11.23
N ALA A 108 -3.00 3.04 12.51
CA ALA A 108 -3.93 2.75 13.63
C ALA A 108 -4.85 1.54 13.38
N LEU A 109 -4.39 0.55 12.60
CA LEU A 109 -5.15 -0.67 12.31
C LEU A 109 -5.37 -1.49 13.59
N PRO A 110 -6.46 -2.27 13.71
CA PRO A 110 -6.62 -3.22 14.81
C PRO A 110 -5.42 -4.17 14.90
N GLN A 111 -4.92 -4.46 16.10
CA GLN A 111 -3.75 -5.33 16.29
C GLN A 111 -3.93 -6.71 15.66
N THR A 112 -5.15 -7.24 15.64
CA THR A 112 -5.48 -8.51 14.98
C THR A 112 -5.27 -8.47 13.47
N LEU A 113 -5.56 -7.34 12.83
CA LEU A 113 -5.34 -7.11 11.40
C LEU A 113 -3.86 -6.87 11.10
N GLN A 114 -3.16 -6.08 11.93
CA GLN A 114 -1.70 -5.90 11.82
C GLN A 114 -0.97 -7.24 11.90
N ALA A 115 -1.30 -8.08 12.89
CA ALA A 115 -0.70 -9.40 13.06
C ALA A 115 -0.98 -10.32 11.87
N LYS A 116 -2.19 -10.28 11.30
CA LYS A 116 -2.52 -11.02 10.09
C LYS A 116 -1.69 -10.56 8.89
N LEU A 117 -1.49 -9.25 8.71
CA LEU A 117 -0.70 -8.69 7.61
C LEU A 117 0.80 -9.00 7.76
N LEU A 118 1.34 -9.00 8.98
CA LEU A 118 2.76 -9.28 9.25
C LEU A 118 3.12 -10.77 9.23
N LYS A 119 2.21 -11.67 9.62
CA LYS A 119 2.43 -13.13 9.56
C LYS A 119 2.60 -13.66 8.12
N LEU A 120 2.28 -12.83 7.13
CA LEU A 120 2.48 -13.13 5.71
C LEU A 120 3.97 -13.05 5.31
N LYS A 121 4.87 -12.57 6.19
CA LYS A 121 6.33 -12.53 6.00
C LYS A 121 7.01 -13.91 6.08
N SER A 122 6.27 -14.98 6.39
CA SER A 122 6.82 -16.28 6.79
C SER A 122 6.32 -17.48 5.95
N GLN A 123 5.72 -17.23 4.77
CA GLN A 123 5.27 -18.28 3.86
C GLN A 123 5.95 -18.11 2.49
N ASP A 124 7.25 -18.41 2.44
CA ASP A 124 7.98 -18.86 1.26
C ASP A 124 9.00 -19.91 1.71
#